data_AF-A0A1G6WKZ8-F1
#
_entry.id   AF-A0A1G6WKZ8-F1
#
_cell.length_a   1.000
_cell.length_b   1.000
_cell.length_c   1.000
_cell.angle_alpha   90.00
_cell.angle_beta   90.00
_cell.angle_gamma   90.00
#
_symmetry.space_group_name_H-M   'P 1'
#
loop_
_entity.id
_entity.type
_entity.pdbx_description
1 polymer ?
#
loop_
_entity_poly.entity_id
_entity_poly.type
_entity_poly.pdbx_seq_one_letter_code
_entity_poly.pdbx_strand_id
1 'polypeptide(L)'
;MPLTTIKAAQIDTQMKKILVVFALGGLIIGCGESKKEEKKEGFEMNRAKTADKATEAQAESVPVDMDNEGVGPFKNISFDSDIDQELASAGEAKFNTICTACHMAEKRMIGPALKGVYERRNPAWVMNMIIGPDKMLKEDPIAKALLKEHNNAIMLNQNLSEDETRQVAEYLRTL
;
A
#
# COMPACT_ATOMS: atom_id res chain seq x y z
N MET A 1 -18.14 -62.91 16.26
CA MET A 1 -18.44 -61.62 15.61
C MET A 1 -17.18 -61.19 14.86
N PRO A 2 -17.12 -61.37 13.53
CA PRO A 2 -15.93 -61.11 12.74
C PRO A 2 -15.97 -59.75 12.02
N LEU A 3 -14.76 -59.18 11.89
CA LEU A 3 -14.14 -58.48 10.77
C LEU A 3 -14.99 -57.55 9.86
N THR A 4 -14.65 -56.26 9.72
CA THR A 4 -13.50 -55.72 8.95
C THR A 4 -13.76 -55.70 7.44
N THR A 5 -14.02 -54.48 6.94
CA THR A 5 -13.49 -53.87 5.69
C THR A 5 -13.96 -54.38 4.32
N ILE A 6 -14.09 -53.39 3.42
CA ILE A 6 -13.76 -53.37 1.98
C ILE A 6 -14.96 -52.86 1.16
N LYS A 7 -14.94 -51.56 0.86
CA LYS A 7 -15.68 -50.99 -0.26
C LYS A 7 -14.73 -50.89 -1.45
N ALA A 8 -15.13 -51.56 -2.51
CA ALA A 8 -14.51 -51.57 -3.82
C ALA A 8 -14.35 -50.16 -4.39
N ALA A 9 -13.13 -49.88 -4.87
CA ALA A 9 -12.87 -49.06 -6.06
C ALA A 9 -11.36 -49.15 -6.35
N GLN A 10 -10.92 -50.37 -6.65
CA GLN A 10 -9.74 -50.60 -7.46
C GLN A 10 -10.13 -50.27 -8.91
N ILE A 11 -9.15 -49.87 -9.73
CA ILE A 11 -9.26 -49.53 -11.16
C ILE A 11 -9.48 -48.03 -11.40
N ASP A 12 -8.46 -47.22 -11.12
CA ASP A 12 -7.97 -46.25 -12.11
C ASP A 12 -6.49 -45.96 -11.80
N THR A 13 -5.63 -46.85 -12.28
CA THR A 13 -4.99 -46.67 -13.59
C THR A 13 -3.94 -45.55 -13.46
N GLN A 14 -2.78 -45.90 -12.92
CA GLN A 14 -1.65 -46.29 -13.78
C GLN A 14 -1.08 -45.12 -14.57
N MET A 15 -0.55 -44.06 -13.92
CA MET A 15 0.36 -43.17 -14.67
C MET A 15 1.32 -42.28 -13.88
N LYS A 16 1.71 -42.62 -12.64
CA LYS A 16 2.63 -41.71 -11.91
C LYS A 16 3.76 -42.34 -11.12
N LYS A 17 3.92 -43.67 -11.14
CA LYS A 17 4.95 -44.36 -10.33
C LYS A 17 5.53 -45.58 -11.02
N ILE A 18 6.17 -45.35 -12.16
CA ILE A 18 7.04 -46.25 -12.94
C ILE A 18 8.00 -45.23 -13.61
N LEU A 19 9.32 -45.19 -13.46
CA LEU A 19 10.31 -46.25 -13.26
C LEU A 19 11.57 -45.62 -12.65
N VAL A 20 12.12 -46.35 -11.70
CA VAL A 20 13.45 -46.21 -11.09
C VAL A 20 14.45 -46.97 -11.99
N VAL A 21 15.63 -46.38 -12.24
CA VAL A 21 16.94 -47.04 -12.54
C VAL A 21 17.16 -47.70 -13.91
N PHE A 22 18.20 -47.24 -14.63
CA PHE A 22 19.19 -48.02 -15.42
C PHE A 22 20.31 -47.03 -15.86
N ALA A 23 21.43 -46.87 -15.14
CA ALA A 23 22.64 -47.69 -15.15
C ALA A 23 23.48 -47.61 -16.46
N LEU A 24 24.53 -46.76 -16.40
CA LEU A 24 25.95 -47.03 -16.71
C LEU A 24 26.39 -47.59 -18.09
N GLY A 25 27.25 -46.82 -18.78
CA GLY A 25 28.52 -47.34 -19.33
C GLY A 25 28.79 -47.23 -20.84
N GLY A 26 30.00 -46.74 -21.20
CA GLY A 26 30.69 -47.05 -22.48
C GLY A 26 30.94 -45.85 -23.42
N LEU A 27 31.95 -44.99 -23.21
CA LEU A 27 33.35 -45.05 -23.68
C LEU A 27 33.57 -44.87 -25.22
N ILE A 28 34.29 -43.77 -25.53
CA ILE A 28 35.37 -43.55 -26.52
C ILE A 28 35.18 -43.22 -28.03
N ILE A 29 35.76 -42.04 -28.37
CA ILE A 29 36.67 -41.65 -29.48
C ILE A 29 36.10 -40.97 -30.75
N GLY A 30 36.59 -39.75 -31.01
CA GLY A 30 36.63 -39.03 -32.29
C GLY A 30 36.39 -37.51 -32.14
N CYS A 31 37.31 -36.68 -31.62
CA CYS A 31 38.50 -36.04 -32.22
C CYS A 31 38.19 -35.00 -33.35
N GLY A 32 38.63 -33.75 -33.14
CA GLY A 32 38.55 -32.61 -34.08
C GLY A 32 38.22 -31.27 -33.35
N GLU A 33 39.03 -30.83 -32.39
CA GLU A 33 40.07 -29.79 -32.55
C GLU A 33 39.54 -28.38 -32.87
N SER A 34 39.44 -27.51 -31.86
CA SER A 34 40.25 -26.28 -31.73
C SER A 34 39.78 -25.37 -30.58
N LYS A 35 40.66 -25.25 -29.56
CA LYS A 35 41.06 -24.06 -28.78
C LYS A 35 39.95 -23.16 -28.14
N LYS A 36 40.03 -22.70 -26.88
CA LYS A 36 41.04 -22.76 -25.81
C LYS A 36 40.47 -22.02 -24.57
N GLU A 37 40.67 -22.63 -23.38
CA GLU A 37 40.77 -22.08 -22.00
C GLU A 37 39.53 -21.40 -21.36
N GLU A 38 38.85 -22.02 -20.39
CA GLU A 38 39.20 -22.28 -18.97
C GLU A 38 39.22 -21.05 -18.04
N LYS A 39 38.26 -20.98 -17.10
CA LYS A 39 38.49 -21.29 -15.67
C LYS A 39 37.18 -21.25 -14.87
N LYS A 40 36.96 -22.33 -14.09
CA LYS A 40 36.05 -22.36 -12.94
C LYS A 40 36.72 -21.66 -11.76
N GLU A 41 35.91 -21.23 -10.80
CA GLU A 41 36.06 -21.15 -9.32
C GLU A 41 35.22 -19.93 -8.90
N GLY A 42 34.14 -20.07 -8.14
CA GLY A 42 34.18 -20.25 -6.69
C GLY A 42 33.03 -19.41 -6.11
N PHE A 43 32.37 -19.93 -5.09
CA PHE A 43 31.30 -19.26 -4.35
C PHE A 43 31.89 -18.12 -3.52
N GLU A 44 31.42 -16.88 -3.71
CA GLU A 44 31.64 -15.80 -2.75
C GLU A 44 30.42 -14.88 -2.70
N MET A 45 29.63 -15.00 -1.63
CA MET A 45 28.64 -14.00 -1.26
C MET A 45 29.36 -12.78 -0.70
N ASN A 46 29.46 -11.73 -1.50
CA ASN A 46 29.77 -10.41 -0.99
C ASN A 46 28.48 -9.58 -0.87
N ARG A 47 27.99 -9.51 0.38
CA ARG A 47 27.06 -8.48 0.85
C ARG A 47 27.81 -7.15 0.82
N ALA A 48 27.74 -6.47 -0.31
CA ALA A 48 27.97 -5.04 -0.34
C ALA A 48 26.65 -4.35 0.03
N LYS A 49 26.64 -3.68 1.20
CA LYS A 49 25.70 -2.60 1.50
C LYS A 49 25.93 -1.52 0.44
N THR A 50 25.19 -1.59 -0.65
CA THR A 50 24.92 -0.41 -1.46
C THR A 50 23.88 0.35 -0.65
N ALA A 51 24.35 1.40 0.03
CA ALA A 51 23.49 2.40 0.63
C ALA A 51 22.40 2.75 -0.38
N ASP A 52 21.15 2.61 0.04
CA ASP A 52 20.00 3.12 -0.67
C ASP A 52 20.27 4.59 -1.00
N LYS A 53 20.71 4.84 -2.23
CA LYS A 53 20.26 6.02 -2.94
C LYS A 53 18.78 5.78 -3.18
N ALA A 54 17.99 6.09 -2.15
CA ALA A 54 16.67 6.62 -2.35
C ALA A 54 16.86 7.74 -3.37
N THR A 55 16.49 7.45 -4.61
CA THR A 55 16.24 8.49 -5.60
C THR A 55 15.14 9.35 -4.98
N GLU A 56 15.54 10.41 -4.29
CA GLU A 56 14.74 11.61 -4.14
C GLU A 56 14.46 12.09 -5.56
N ALA A 57 13.38 11.57 -6.13
CA ALA A 57 12.67 12.28 -7.16
C ALA A 57 12.25 13.59 -6.50
N GLN A 58 12.91 14.68 -6.87
CA GLN A 58 12.48 16.04 -6.58
C GLN A 58 11.11 16.22 -7.24
N ALA A 59 10.06 15.81 -6.53
CA ALA A 59 8.73 16.30 -6.78
C ALA A 59 8.73 17.76 -6.32
N GLU A 60 8.23 18.66 -7.17
CA GLU A 60 7.72 19.94 -6.68
C GLU A 60 6.79 19.63 -5.51
N SER A 61 7.22 19.97 -4.30
CA SER A 61 6.44 19.70 -3.08
C SER A 61 5.09 20.38 -3.23
N VAL A 62 3.99 19.65 -2.99
CA VAL A 62 2.66 20.25 -3.00
C VAL A 62 2.65 21.45 -2.04
N PRO A 63 2.23 22.64 -2.49
CA PRO A 63 2.23 23.84 -1.66
C PRO A 63 1.50 23.63 -0.33
N VAL A 64 2.06 24.22 0.72
CA VAL A 64 1.36 24.40 2.00
C VAL A 64 0.72 25.77 1.96
N ASP A 65 -0.61 25.80 2.04
CA ASP A 65 -1.41 27.01 2.14
C ASP A 65 -2.42 26.79 3.28
N MET A 66 -2.22 27.50 4.39
CA MET A 66 -3.08 27.41 5.56
C MET A 66 -4.30 28.33 5.47
N ASP A 67 -4.33 29.25 4.51
CA ASP A 67 -5.47 30.14 4.27
C ASP A 67 -6.48 29.49 3.30
N ASN A 68 -6.04 28.49 2.53
CA ASN A 68 -6.92 27.73 1.66
C ASN A 68 -7.80 26.75 2.44
N GLU A 69 -9.10 27.07 2.56
CA GLU A 69 -10.14 26.20 3.15
C GLU A 69 -10.72 25.17 2.16
N GLY A 70 -10.31 25.22 0.90
CA GLY A 70 -10.82 24.38 -0.16
C GLY A 70 -12.27 24.70 -0.55
N VAL A 71 -12.91 23.73 -1.18
CA VAL A 71 -14.21 23.85 -1.81
C VAL A 71 -15.20 22.87 -1.18
N GLY A 72 -16.11 23.39 -0.36
CA GLY A 72 -17.13 22.61 0.31
C GLY A 72 -17.87 23.40 1.39
N PRO A 73 -18.72 22.72 2.19
CA PRO A 73 -19.57 23.36 3.20
C PRO A 73 -18.79 23.86 4.42
N PHE A 74 -17.62 23.30 4.72
CA PHE A 74 -16.86 23.68 5.91
C PHE A 74 -16.07 24.96 5.66
N LYS A 75 -16.23 25.93 6.57
CA LYS A 75 -15.62 27.26 6.57
C LYS A 75 -15.31 27.68 8.00
N ASN A 76 -14.19 28.40 8.20
CA ASN A 76 -13.73 28.93 9.49
C ASN A 76 -13.67 27.88 10.61
N ILE A 77 -13.19 26.67 10.29
CA ILE A 77 -13.07 25.59 11.29
C ILE A 77 -11.87 25.88 12.19
N SER A 78 -12.16 25.95 13.49
CA SER A 78 -11.16 25.93 14.56
C SER A 78 -11.44 24.74 15.46
N PHE A 79 -10.38 24.13 15.98
CA PHE A 79 -10.50 23.12 17.01
C PHE A 79 -10.37 23.74 18.40
N ASP A 80 -10.96 23.09 19.39
CA ASP A 80 -10.73 23.41 20.80
C ASP A 80 -9.29 23.05 21.20
N SER A 81 -8.78 23.63 22.28
CA SER A 81 -7.43 23.30 22.77
C SER A 81 -7.30 21.82 23.14
N ASP A 82 -8.35 21.27 23.74
CA ASP A 82 -8.41 19.89 24.16
C ASP A 82 -8.99 18.99 23.06
N ILE A 83 -8.65 17.71 23.12
CA ILE A 83 -9.23 16.69 22.25
C ILE A 83 -10.51 16.18 22.91
N ASP A 84 -11.61 16.23 22.16
CA ASP A 84 -12.83 15.52 22.54
C ASP A 84 -12.61 14.02 22.31
N GLN A 85 -12.42 13.28 23.40
CA GLN A 85 -12.09 11.85 23.35
C GLN A 85 -13.25 10.99 22.83
N GLU A 86 -14.51 11.39 23.08
CA GLU A 86 -15.67 10.65 22.59
C GLU A 86 -15.78 10.81 21.07
N LEU A 87 -15.64 12.05 20.60
CA LEU A 87 -15.65 12.38 19.19
C LEU A 87 -14.47 11.75 18.43
N ALA A 88 -13.27 11.76 19.02
CA ALA A 88 -12.09 11.10 18.47
C ALA A 88 -12.26 9.57 18.40
N SER A 89 -12.84 8.94 19.42
CA SER A 89 -13.09 7.49 19.44
C SER A 89 -14.10 7.09 18.36
N ALA A 90 -15.16 7.87 18.17
CA ALA A 90 -16.11 7.66 17.07
C ALA A 90 -15.42 7.83 15.70
N GLY A 91 -14.55 8.84 15.57
CA GLY A 91 -13.75 9.09 14.39
C GLY A 91 -12.79 7.95 14.06
N GLU A 92 -12.14 7.37 15.07
CA GLU A 92 -11.24 6.22 14.92
C GLU A 92 -11.98 5.01 14.34
N ALA A 93 -13.16 4.70 14.89
CA ALA A 93 -13.97 3.58 14.40
C ALA A 93 -14.34 3.75 12.91
N LYS A 94 -14.68 4.98 12.50
CA LYS A 94 -14.96 5.32 11.09
C LYS A 94 -13.70 5.21 10.24
N PHE A 95 -12.61 5.83 10.67
CA PHE A 95 -11.33 5.82 10.00
C PHE A 95 -10.84 4.40 9.72
N ASN A 96 -10.92 3.52 10.73
CA ASN A 96 -10.52 2.13 10.63
C ASN A 96 -11.33 1.33 9.61
N THR A 97 -12.58 1.73 9.38
CA THR A 97 -13.48 1.04 8.45
C THR A 97 -13.30 1.51 7.01
N ILE A 98 -13.06 2.81 6.79
CA ILE A 98 -13.16 3.42 5.43
C ILE A 98 -11.86 4.04 4.92
N CYS A 99 -10.95 4.47 5.80
CA CYS A 99 -9.77 5.27 5.41
C CYS A 99 -8.49 4.44 5.33
N THR A 100 -8.35 3.42 6.18
CA THR A 100 -7.13 2.60 6.34
C THR A 100 -6.76 1.79 5.09
N ALA A 101 -7.72 1.58 4.18
CA ALA A 101 -7.47 0.97 2.87
C ALA A 101 -6.50 1.80 2.02
N CYS A 102 -6.47 3.13 2.22
CA CYS A 102 -5.67 4.05 1.40
C CYS A 102 -4.66 4.86 2.21
N HIS A 103 -4.94 5.14 3.47
CA HIS A 103 -4.14 6.02 4.32
C HIS A 103 -3.49 5.30 5.48
N MET A 104 -2.34 5.81 5.89
CA MET A 104 -1.60 5.40 7.07
C MET A 104 -1.24 6.65 7.89
N ALA A 105 -0.97 6.49 9.18
CA ALA A 105 -0.58 7.61 10.02
C ALA A 105 0.76 8.21 9.54
N GLU A 106 1.83 7.42 9.47
CA GLU A 106 3.18 7.96 9.32
C GLU A 106 3.81 7.77 7.93
N LYS A 107 3.22 6.93 7.08
CA LYS A 107 3.79 6.58 5.78
C LYS A 107 2.83 6.85 4.63
N ARG A 108 3.38 7.22 3.48
CA ARG A 108 2.63 7.24 2.22
C ARG A 108 2.22 5.82 1.84
N MET A 109 1.00 5.67 1.34
CA MET A 109 0.51 4.44 0.71
C MET A 109 -0.16 4.80 -0.63
N ILE A 110 -1.47 4.57 -0.76
CA ILE A 110 -2.25 5.06 -1.90
C ILE A 110 -2.47 6.56 -1.72
N GLY A 111 -2.93 6.96 -0.54
CA GLY A 111 -3.02 8.35 -0.11
C GLY A 111 -1.79 8.81 0.69
N PRO A 112 -1.74 10.13 1.00
CA PRO A 112 -0.71 10.70 1.86
C PRO A 112 -0.78 10.17 3.30
N ALA A 113 0.35 10.27 4.01
CA ALA A 113 0.39 10.11 5.45
C ALA A 113 -0.48 11.17 6.14
N LEU A 114 -1.15 10.82 7.25
CA LEU A 114 -2.13 11.68 7.90
C LEU A 114 -1.69 12.25 9.26
N LYS A 115 -0.62 11.73 9.86
CA LYS A 115 -0.01 12.30 11.07
C LYS A 115 0.37 13.76 10.82
N GLY A 116 0.04 14.63 11.78
CA GLY A 116 0.28 16.07 11.68
C GLY A 116 -0.41 16.76 10.49
N VAL A 117 -1.51 16.22 9.93
CA VAL A 117 -2.16 16.82 8.74
C VAL A 117 -2.50 18.30 8.93
N TYR A 118 -2.87 18.69 10.16
CA TYR A 118 -3.22 20.06 10.52
C TYR A 118 -2.01 21.01 10.64
N GLU A 119 -0.78 20.50 10.60
CA GLU A 119 0.43 21.34 10.50
C GLU A 119 0.65 21.85 9.07
N ARG A 120 0.01 21.21 8.08
CA ARG A 120 0.22 21.47 6.66
C ARG A 120 -1.05 21.74 5.87
N ARG A 121 -2.23 21.58 6.46
CA ARG A 121 -3.52 21.84 5.80
C ARG A 121 -4.48 22.52 6.78
N ASN A 122 -5.23 23.48 6.25
CA ASN A 122 -6.32 24.11 6.98
C ASN A 122 -7.36 23.04 7.44
N PRO A 123 -7.89 23.12 8.68
CA PRO A 123 -8.90 22.17 9.16
C PRO A 123 -10.14 22.06 8.27
N ALA A 124 -10.65 23.19 7.76
CA ALA A 124 -11.79 23.22 6.85
C ALA A 124 -11.46 22.52 5.53
N TRP A 125 -10.24 22.69 5.01
CA TRP A 125 -9.77 22.00 3.81
C TRP A 125 -9.77 20.49 3.99
N VAL A 126 -9.27 20.00 5.13
CA VAL A 126 -9.24 18.56 5.45
C VAL A 126 -10.67 18.00 5.49
N MET A 127 -11.58 18.68 6.17
CA MET A 127 -12.99 18.24 6.23
C MET A 127 -13.68 18.29 4.86
N ASN A 128 -13.42 19.32 4.05
CA ASN A 128 -13.95 19.42 2.69
C ASN A 128 -13.39 18.31 1.76
N MET A 129 -12.13 17.91 1.94
CA MET A 129 -11.54 16.79 1.23
C MET A 129 -12.18 15.44 1.63
N ILE A 130 -12.52 15.27 2.90
CA ILE A 130 -13.16 14.05 3.41
C ILE A 130 -14.60 13.91 2.88
N ILE A 131 -15.42 14.97 2.97
CA ILE A 131 -16.85 14.90 2.61
C ILE A 131 -17.11 15.00 1.11
N GLY A 132 -16.25 15.71 0.38
CA GLY A 132 -16.49 16.07 -1.02
C GLY A 132 -15.23 16.01 -1.89
N PRO A 133 -14.49 14.89 -1.93
CA PRO A 133 -13.24 14.79 -2.66
C PRO A 133 -13.42 15.05 -4.17
N ASP A 134 -14.55 14.66 -4.77
CA ASP A 134 -14.80 14.87 -6.20
C ASP A 134 -14.73 16.35 -6.61
N LYS A 135 -15.34 17.22 -5.79
CA LYS A 135 -15.35 18.67 -6.04
C LYS A 135 -13.98 19.27 -5.75
N MET A 136 -13.33 18.84 -4.68
CA MET A 136 -11.97 19.26 -4.33
C MET A 136 -10.99 18.93 -5.46
N LEU A 137 -10.97 17.68 -5.95
CA LEU A 137 -10.11 17.25 -7.05
C LEU A 137 -10.41 18.01 -8.36
N LYS A 138 -11.64 18.48 -8.56
CA LYS A 138 -12.04 19.25 -9.75
C LYS A 138 -11.67 20.73 -9.67
N GLU A 139 -11.69 21.33 -8.49
CA GLU A 139 -11.66 22.79 -8.33
C GLU A 139 -10.45 23.27 -7.52
N ASP A 140 -10.10 22.60 -6.43
CA ASP A 140 -9.03 23.03 -5.50
C ASP A 140 -7.62 22.76 -6.06
N PRO A 141 -6.73 23.77 -6.07
CA PRO A 141 -5.38 23.63 -6.63
C PRO A 141 -4.49 22.65 -5.84
N ILE A 142 -4.63 22.59 -4.51
CA ILE A 142 -3.85 21.68 -3.66
C ILE A 142 -4.30 20.24 -3.85
N ALA A 143 -5.60 19.99 -3.92
CA ALA A 143 -6.15 18.67 -4.18
C ALA A 143 -5.70 18.12 -5.55
N LYS A 144 -5.68 18.97 -6.59
CA LYS A 144 -5.13 18.62 -7.91
C LYS A 144 -3.64 18.30 -7.87
N ALA A 145 -2.87 19.09 -7.13
CA ALA A 145 -1.44 18.86 -6.98
C ALA A 145 -1.17 17.54 -6.23
N LEU A 146 -1.92 17.26 -5.16
CA LEU A 146 -1.88 15.98 -4.44
C LEU A 146 -2.24 14.80 -5.34
N LEU A 147 -3.29 14.94 -6.16
CA LEU A 147 -3.70 13.91 -7.10
C LEU A 147 -2.56 13.55 -8.07
N LYS A 148 -1.90 14.57 -8.64
CA LYS A 148 -0.73 14.37 -9.51
C LYS A 148 0.43 13.70 -8.77
N GLU A 149 0.73 14.15 -7.55
CA GLU A 149 1.79 13.58 -6.70
C GLU A 149 1.53 12.10 -6.35
N HIS A 150 0.25 11.71 -6.23
CA HIS A 150 -0.21 10.37 -5.85
C HIS A 150 -0.62 9.52 -7.06
N ASN A 151 0.03 9.72 -8.21
CA ASN A 151 -0.16 8.91 -9.43
C ASN A 151 -1.62 8.89 -9.94
N ASN A 152 -2.35 9.99 -9.74
CA ASN A 152 -3.76 10.12 -10.06
C ASN A 152 -4.68 9.10 -9.34
N ALA A 153 -4.26 8.61 -8.17
CA ALA A 153 -5.13 7.83 -7.30
C ALA A 153 -6.24 8.73 -6.74
N ILE A 154 -7.48 8.48 -7.17
CA ILE A 154 -8.64 9.28 -6.77
C ILE A 154 -9.10 8.85 -5.37
N MET A 155 -9.27 9.83 -4.48
CA MET A 155 -9.99 9.63 -3.22
C MET A 155 -11.49 9.61 -3.52
N LEU A 156 -12.13 8.45 -3.36
CA LEU A 156 -13.57 8.31 -3.62
C LEU A 156 -14.39 8.91 -2.49
N ASN A 157 -15.55 9.47 -2.81
CA ASN A 157 -16.51 9.92 -1.81
C ASN A 157 -17.04 8.74 -0.99
N GLN A 158 -16.84 8.79 0.33
CA GLN A 158 -17.29 7.75 1.27
C GLN A 158 -18.72 7.98 1.78
N ASN A 159 -19.40 9.03 1.30
CA ASN A 159 -20.76 9.43 1.64
C ASN A 159 -20.96 9.66 3.16
N LEU A 160 -19.97 10.25 3.81
CA LEU A 160 -20.05 10.63 5.21
C LEU A 160 -21.00 11.80 5.41
N SER A 161 -21.71 11.80 6.54
CA SER A 161 -22.39 13.00 7.01
C SER A 161 -21.39 14.05 7.49
N GLU A 162 -21.88 15.28 7.72
CA GLU A 162 -21.04 16.34 8.31
C GLU A 162 -20.55 15.96 9.71
N ASP A 163 -21.40 15.32 10.51
CA ASP A 163 -21.05 14.85 11.86
C ASP A 163 -19.98 13.74 11.82
N GLU A 164 -20.12 12.77 10.91
CA GLU A 164 -19.11 11.72 10.73
C GLU A 164 -17.79 12.31 10.21
N THR A 165 -17.85 13.32 9.36
CA THR A 165 -16.67 14.05 8.90
C THR A 165 -15.98 14.77 10.06
N ARG A 166 -16.76 15.40 10.94
CA ARG A 166 -16.24 16.07 12.14
C ARG A 166 -15.62 15.08 13.13
N GLN A 167 -16.20 13.89 13.29
CA GLN A 167 -15.64 12.79 14.09
C GLN A 167 -14.28 12.35 13.55
N VAL A 168 -14.19 12.05 12.24
CA VAL A 168 -12.92 11.66 11.61
C VAL A 168 -11.89 12.78 11.75
N ALA A 169 -12.28 14.04 11.55
CA ALA A 169 -11.38 15.17 11.74
C ALA A 169 -10.85 15.26 13.19
N GLU A 170 -11.68 14.99 14.21
CA GLU A 170 -11.20 14.95 15.58
C GLU A 170 -10.16 13.84 15.80
N TYR A 171 -10.42 12.65 15.27
CA TYR A 171 -9.48 11.55 15.34
C TYR A 171 -8.13 11.89 14.72
N LEU A 172 -8.11 12.57 13.56
CA LEU A 172 -6.85 12.97 12.91
C LEU A 172 -5.98 13.89 13.78
N ARG A 173 -6.55 14.59 14.76
CA ARG A 173 -5.79 15.41 15.73
C ARG A 173 -4.98 14.56 16.71
N THR A 174 -5.30 13.27 16.83
CA THR A 174 -4.63 12.32 17.74
C THR A 174 -3.44 11.59 17.11
N LEU A 175 -3.25 11.71 15.79
CA LEU A 175 -2.24 10.99 15.01
C LEU A 175 -0.84 11.62 15.08
#